data_AF-A0A6M1N1G7-F1
#
_entry.id   AF-A0A6M1N1G7-F1
#
_cell.length_a   1.000
_cell.length_b   1.000
_cell.length_c   1.000
_cell.angle_alpha   90.00
_cell.angle_beta   90.00
_cell.angle_gamma   90.00
#
_symmetry.space_group_name_H-M   'P 1'
#
loop_
_entity.id
_entity.type
_entity.pdbx_description
1 polymer ?
#
loop_
_entity_poly.entity_id
_entity_poly.type
_entity_poly.pdbx_seq_one_letter_code
_entity_poly.pdbx_strand_id
1 'polypeptide(L)'
;MLVRLFTVVLVCLVSNYGLFGQDGIIHYNQNTGFRLLFDYHHHNLPSTKVGNHIVTGSWLDSDGRYGWNDFVHTNTFDHLYTILSDEYAISMSRIAYNDKTLKDYNGVVIFAADNPALISDAKVISDQEIVVLTNFVKRGGSLMVMLNAVEKDRFNESFETKQVKKLLRGFGLTWNNDDTHYSDNVIPSGHSYFYDVPVFHYGAGCTLKVLPEAERAEILLDVYSDSTYQDRSVSGAGIVMVRPGKGKVILVGDAGSWTGNISRPWADNGRILTQLFRYMKPDRGVHPADYSIHRSLHYDVSVAGLQAVPGANSLSKINHTEYKLFMPRPTTQMPYFEATAALDISVQKDTFSNSFLSDISVHSFKWFDKSAENNEDQKISMRINRQGKISDVNTKGAYAQWLAPDIAILSALLPTDGLQPGDRWQSVESIRIPALRATDLPAVKMKELDIHYEKDILYEDTPCRLLVSSGEAWLSDWGITLEDILPEEEVKRVGKSNYRFLHERGGKILFKREQWVDKETGVVLEGRLQTRIITWIQDKRKPVGIRNLDKDNESIVSMANMTTFKLRR
;
A
#
# COMPACT_ATOMS: atom_id res chain seq x y z
N MET A 1 -10.70 27.44 -29.18
CA MET A 1 -10.72 26.28 -28.25
C MET A 1 -10.44 24.99 -29.03
N LEU A 2 -9.28 24.93 -29.71
CA LEU A 2 -8.91 23.84 -30.63
C LEU A 2 -7.41 23.90 -31.00
N VAL A 3 -6.49 23.95 -30.02
CA VAL A 3 -5.02 23.95 -30.28
C VAL A 3 -4.21 23.19 -29.19
N ARG A 4 -4.83 22.44 -28.28
CA ARG A 4 -4.10 21.73 -27.19
C ARG A 4 -4.11 20.20 -27.27
N LEU A 5 -4.57 19.62 -28.38
CA LEU A 5 -4.62 18.15 -28.54
C LEU A 5 -3.47 17.54 -29.36
N PHE A 6 -2.59 18.35 -29.96
CA PHE A 6 -1.57 17.86 -30.90
C PHE A 6 -0.15 17.69 -30.32
N THR A 7 0.08 18.05 -29.06
CA THR A 7 1.42 17.97 -28.44
C THR A 7 1.63 16.72 -27.59
N VAL A 8 0.56 15.99 -27.21
CA VAL A 8 0.66 14.77 -26.40
C VAL A 8 0.90 13.51 -27.26
N VAL A 9 0.49 13.53 -28.54
CA VAL A 9 0.66 12.35 -29.42
C VAL A 9 2.06 12.29 -30.05
N LEU A 10 2.78 13.41 -30.17
CA LEU A 10 4.11 13.42 -30.82
C LEU A 10 5.26 13.09 -29.87
N VAL A 11 5.09 13.21 -28.54
CA VAL A 11 6.11 12.80 -27.56
C VAL A 11 6.14 11.28 -27.37
N CYS A 12 5.03 10.57 -27.60
CA CYS A 12 5.00 9.10 -27.57
C CYS A 12 5.56 8.43 -28.84
N LEU A 13 5.71 9.16 -29.95
CA LEU A 13 6.21 8.60 -31.21
C LEU A 13 7.72 8.81 -31.42
N VAL A 14 8.35 9.73 -30.68
CA VAL A 14 9.80 10.01 -30.81
C VAL A 14 10.64 9.30 -29.72
N SER A 15 10.03 8.76 -28.66
CA SER A 15 10.70 7.90 -27.68
C SER A 15 10.89 6.44 -28.16
N ASN A 16 10.19 6.00 -29.20
CA ASN A 16 10.27 4.62 -29.72
C ASN A 16 11.50 4.31 -30.59
N TYR A 17 12.37 5.29 -30.86
CA TYR A 17 13.63 5.07 -31.60
C TYR A 17 14.90 5.19 -30.73
N GLY A 18 14.75 5.28 -29.40
CA GLY A 18 15.85 5.37 -28.44
C GLY A 18 16.24 4.05 -27.75
N LEU A 19 15.60 2.92 -28.08
CA LEU A 19 15.93 1.59 -27.54
C LEU A 19 17.14 0.97 -28.28
N PHE A 20 18.23 1.71 -28.41
CA PHE A 20 19.51 1.12 -28.82
C PHE A 20 20.21 0.61 -27.57
N GLY A 21 20.03 -0.69 -27.28
CA GLY A 21 20.80 -1.36 -26.25
C GLY A 21 22.28 -1.30 -26.59
N GLN A 22 23.06 -0.54 -25.81
CA GLN A 22 24.51 -0.75 -25.76
C GLN A 22 24.74 -2.09 -25.05
N ASP A 23 25.58 -2.94 -25.63
CA ASP A 23 26.06 -4.18 -25.01
C ASP A 23 25.00 -5.26 -24.67
N GLY A 24 23.83 -5.24 -25.33
CA GLY A 24 22.81 -6.29 -25.16
C GLY A 24 21.92 -6.13 -23.92
N ILE A 25 21.93 -4.96 -23.29
CA ILE A 25 20.99 -4.56 -22.24
C ILE A 25 20.02 -3.51 -22.80
N ILE A 26 18.74 -3.66 -22.48
CA ILE A 26 17.69 -2.71 -22.84
C ILE A 26 17.24 -1.99 -21.57
N HIS A 27 17.26 -0.66 -21.56
CA HIS A 27 16.75 0.15 -20.44
C HIS A 27 15.30 0.55 -20.71
N TYR A 28 14.37 0.08 -19.88
CA TYR A 28 12.94 0.38 -20.02
C TYR A 28 12.63 1.81 -19.56
N ASN A 29 13.24 2.24 -18.45
CA ASN A 29 13.14 3.62 -17.94
C ASN A 29 14.50 4.11 -17.41
N GLN A 30 14.57 5.40 -17.07
CA GLN A 30 15.78 6.08 -16.57
C GLN A 30 15.64 6.53 -15.11
N ASN A 31 14.82 5.82 -14.32
CA ASN A 31 14.68 6.11 -12.89
C ASN A 31 16.05 5.93 -12.18
N THR A 32 16.32 6.70 -11.13
CA THR A 32 17.56 6.60 -10.34
C THR A 32 17.40 5.70 -9.11
N GLY A 33 16.23 5.08 -8.93
CA GLY A 33 15.90 4.19 -7.82
C GLY A 33 16.61 2.84 -7.86
N PHE A 34 16.02 1.85 -7.17
CA PHE A 34 16.53 0.49 -7.11
C PHE A 34 16.53 -0.13 -8.53
N ARG A 35 17.70 -0.63 -8.96
CA ARG A 35 17.93 -1.12 -10.33
C ARG A 35 17.62 -2.60 -10.44
N LEU A 36 16.65 -2.93 -11.29
CA LEU A 36 16.21 -4.28 -11.61
C LEU A 36 16.71 -4.71 -12.99
N LEU A 37 17.22 -5.94 -13.08
CA LEU A 37 17.56 -6.60 -14.33
C LEU A 37 16.62 -7.80 -14.54
N PHE A 38 15.77 -7.72 -15.56
CA PHE A 38 14.90 -8.82 -16.00
C PHE A 38 15.63 -9.71 -17.00
N ASP A 39 15.50 -11.02 -16.83
CA ASP A 39 16.11 -12.02 -17.69
C ASP A 39 15.39 -12.17 -19.03
N TYR A 40 16.04 -11.76 -20.12
CA TYR A 40 15.61 -12.04 -21.49
C TYR A 40 16.72 -12.75 -22.28
N HIS A 41 17.69 -13.33 -21.58
CA HIS A 41 18.70 -14.19 -22.19
C HIS A 41 18.24 -15.64 -22.22
N HIS A 42 17.61 -16.08 -21.12
CA HIS A 42 17.08 -17.43 -20.92
C HIS A 42 15.57 -17.54 -21.20
N HIS A 43 15.00 -16.48 -21.77
CA HIS A 43 13.59 -16.42 -22.17
C HIS A 43 13.46 -15.73 -23.52
N ASN A 44 12.80 -16.40 -24.46
CA ASN A 44 12.60 -15.93 -25.82
C ASN A 44 11.67 -14.72 -25.85
N LEU A 45 11.93 -13.84 -26.81
CA LEU A 45 11.03 -12.73 -27.09
C LEU A 45 9.88 -13.17 -28.00
N PRO A 46 8.75 -12.45 -27.97
CA PRO A 46 7.66 -12.63 -28.91
C PRO A 46 8.16 -12.74 -30.35
N SER A 47 7.76 -13.81 -31.05
CA SER A 47 8.22 -14.11 -32.42
C SER A 47 7.08 -14.54 -33.35
N THR A 48 5.90 -14.87 -32.81
CA THR A 48 4.75 -15.33 -33.59
C THR A 48 4.15 -14.16 -34.37
N LYS A 49 4.11 -14.27 -35.70
CA LYS A 49 3.52 -13.24 -36.57
C LYS A 49 2.02 -13.47 -36.76
N VAL A 50 1.23 -12.43 -36.49
CA VAL A 50 -0.19 -12.36 -36.85
C VAL A 50 -0.36 -11.34 -37.98
N GLY A 51 -0.49 -11.85 -39.21
CA GLY A 51 -0.43 -11.00 -40.40
C GLY A 51 0.95 -10.36 -40.58
N ASN A 52 1.00 -9.13 -41.11
CA ASN A 52 2.26 -8.48 -41.53
C ASN A 52 2.92 -7.61 -40.46
N HIS A 53 2.17 -7.19 -39.45
CA HIS A 53 2.59 -6.09 -38.55
C HIS A 53 2.51 -6.43 -37.06
N ILE A 54 1.86 -7.54 -36.70
CA ILE A 54 1.72 -7.93 -35.30
C ILE A 54 2.70 -9.07 -35.02
N VAL A 55 3.47 -8.91 -33.95
CA VAL A 55 4.30 -9.95 -33.36
C VAL A 55 3.83 -10.16 -31.93
N THR A 56 3.67 -11.41 -31.53
CA THR A 56 3.12 -11.80 -30.23
C THR A 56 3.73 -13.13 -29.79
N GLY A 57 3.53 -13.48 -28.52
CA GLY A 57 3.90 -14.78 -27.96
C GLY A 57 2.98 -15.90 -28.45
N SER A 58 3.38 -17.13 -28.17
CA SER A 58 2.64 -18.33 -28.51
C SER A 58 1.39 -18.50 -27.63
N TRP A 59 0.26 -18.81 -28.27
CA TRP A 59 -0.98 -19.22 -27.60
C TRP A 59 -1.01 -20.71 -27.28
N LEU A 60 -0.08 -21.50 -27.82
CA LEU A 60 -0.04 -22.96 -27.68
C LEU A 60 0.89 -23.42 -26.55
N ASP A 61 1.97 -22.67 -26.33
CA ASP A 61 3.03 -22.97 -25.37
C ASP A 61 3.61 -21.67 -24.79
N SER A 62 4.68 -21.78 -24.00
CA SER A 62 5.33 -20.66 -23.32
C SER A 62 6.23 -19.80 -24.22
N ASP A 63 6.45 -20.15 -25.50
CA ASP A 63 7.41 -19.45 -26.35
C ASP A 63 7.02 -17.99 -26.59
N GLY A 64 7.93 -17.08 -26.23
CA GLY A 64 7.73 -15.64 -26.40
C GLY A 64 6.60 -15.03 -25.57
N ARG A 65 6.06 -15.72 -24.55
CA ARG A 65 5.18 -15.11 -23.55
C ARG A 65 5.97 -14.13 -22.67
N TYR A 66 5.31 -13.43 -21.75
CA TYR A 66 5.92 -12.49 -20.78
C TYR A 66 6.76 -11.35 -21.37
N GLY A 67 6.75 -11.19 -22.69
CA GLY A 67 7.53 -10.20 -23.40
C GLY A 67 7.06 -8.78 -23.08
N TRP A 68 7.97 -7.91 -22.70
CA TRP A 68 7.68 -6.49 -22.44
C TRP A 68 7.11 -5.74 -23.65
N ASN A 69 7.39 -6.23 -24.86
CA ASN A 69 6.94 -5.67 -26.12
C ASN A 69 5.80 -6.48 -26.78
N ASP A 70 5.21 -7.43 -26.06
CA ASP A 70 4.01 -8.13 -26.51
C ASP A 70 2.77 -7.35 -26.10
N PHE A 71 2.22 -6.59 -27.05
CA PHE A 71 1.02 -5.78 -26.83
C PHE A 71 -0.29 -6.54 -27.13
N VAL A 72 -0.21 -7.81 -27.57
CA VAL A 72 -1.38 -8.56 -28.05
C VAL A 72 -1.70 -9.77 -27.19
N HIS A 73 -0.70 -10.50 -26.72
CA HIS A 73 -0.93 -11.67 -25.88
C HIS A 73 -1.37 -11.24 -24.47
N THR A 74 -2.29 -11.97 -23.83
CA THR A 74 -2.72 -11.65 -22.46
C THR A 74 -1.68 -12.00 -21.40
N ASN A 75 -0.81 -12.98 -21.68
CA ASN A 75 0.31 -13.36 -20.82
C ASN A 75 1.57 -12.52 -21.10
N THR A 76 1.48 -11.20 -21.01
CA THR A 76 2.57 -10.23 -21.19
C THR A 76 2.93 -9.54 -19.87
N PHE A 77 4.12 -8.96 -19.75
CA PHE A 77 4.56 -8.21 -18.55
C PHE A 77 4.48 -6.69 -18.69
N ASP A 78 3.86 -6.17 -19.76
CA ASP A 78 3.64 -4.72 -19.95
C ASP A 78 2.99 -4.02 -18.73
N HIS A 79 1.99 -4.64 -18.12
CA HIS A 79 1.33 -4.18 -16.89
C HIS A 79 2.30 -4.17 -15.70
N LEU A 80 3.08 -5.24 -15.52
CA LEU A 80 4.09 -5.33 -14.47
C LEU A 80 5.11 -4.20 -14.61
N TYR A 81 5.60 -3.94 -15.82
CA TYR A 81 6.57 -2.88 -16.04
C TYR A 81 5.98 -1.50 -15.78
N THR A 82 4.74 -1.27 -16.19
CA THR A 82 4.03 -0.02 -15.93
C THR A 82 3.92 0.24 -14.43
N ILE A 83 3.43 -0.74 -13.66
CA ILE A 83 3.25 -0.64 -12.20
C ILE A 83 4.59 -0.40 -11.48
N LEU A 84 5.65 -1.11 -11.87
CA LEU A 84 6.94 -1.01 -11.20
C LEU A 84 7.76 0.22 -11.62
N SER A 85 7.47 0.83 -12.78
CA SER A 85 8.32 1.88 -13.35
C SER A 85 8.40 3.17 -12.53
N ASP A 86 7.43 3.41 -11.65
CA ASP A 86 7.41 4.57 -10.76
C ASP A 86 8.43 4.43 -9.60
N GLU A 87 8.69 3.22 -9.12
CA GLU A 87 9.58 2.96 -7.97
C GLU A 87 10.95 2.40 -8.38
N TYR A 88 11.04 1.75 -9.55
CA TYR A 88 12.22 0.99 -9.96
C TYR A 88 12.83 1.47 -11.27
N ALA A 89 14.16 1.33 -11.37
CA ALA A 89 14.91 1.49 -12.60
C ALA A 89 15.02 0.13 -13.30
N ILE A 90 14.29 -0.06 -14.39
CA ILE A 90 14.08 -1.39 -14.99
C ILE A 90 14.93 -1.53 -16.24
N SER A 91 15.68 -2.62 -16.32
CA SER A 91 16.43 -3.03 -17.51
C SER A 91 16.21 -4.51 -17.82
N MET A 92 16.45 -4.91 -19.06
CA MET A 92 16.29 -6.27 -19.57
C MET A 92 17.63 -6.74 -20.14
N SER A 93 18.13 -7.89 -19.70
CA SER A 93 19.37 -8.48 -20.20
C SER A 93 19.08 -9.45 -21.34
N ARG A 94 19.77 -9.31 -22.48
CA ARG A 94 19.81 -10.34 -23.53
C ARG A 94 21.14 -11.11 -23.56
N ILE A 95 21.96 -10.94 -22.53
CA ILE A 95 23.28 -11.57 -22.38
C ILE A 95 23.34 -12.43 -21.11
N ALA A 96 24.20 -13.45 -21.14
CA ALA A 96 24.48 -14.33 -20.01
C ALA A 96 25.02 -13.54 -18.79
N TYR A 97 24.73 -14.04 -17.60
CA TYR A 97 25.13 -13.38 -16.36
C TYR A 97 26.64 -13.46 -16.13
N ASN A 98 27.22 -12.31 -15.80
CA ASN A 98 28.60 -12.21 -15.34
C ASN A 98 28.72 -11.04 -14.34
N ASP A 99 29.85 -11.00 -13.62
CA ASP A 99 30.09 -9.97 -12.60
C ASP A 99 30.03 -8.53 -13.17
N LYS A 100 30.45 -8.33 -14.42
CA LYS A 100 30.41 -7.01 -15.07
C LYS A 100 28.97 -6.58 -15.30
N THR A 101 28.13 -7.46 -15.83
CA THR A 101 26.71 -7.21 -16.08
C THR A 101 25.96 -6.88 -14.79
N LEU A 102 26.22 -7.61 -13.70
CA LEU A 102 25.48 -7.46 -12.44
C LEU A 102 25.98 -6.34 -11.52
N LYS A 103 27.15 -5.76 -11.79
CA LYS A 103 27.82 -4.78 -10.92
C LYS A 103 26.93 -3.58 -10.56
N ASP A 104 26.13 -3.12 -11.53
CA ASP A 104 25.34 -1.89 -11.42
C ASP A 104 23.86 -2.15 -11.11
N TYR A 105 23.48 -3.39 -10.79
CA TYR A 105 22.11 -3.77 -10.46
C TYR A 105 21.96 -4.15 -8.99
N ASN A 106 20.77 -3.91 -8.45
CA ASN A 106 20.43 -4.26 -7.08
C ASN A 106 19.61 -5.54 -7.02
N GLY A 107 18.82 -5.83 -8.05
CA GLY A 107 18.03 -7.06 -8.16
C GLY A 107 18.04 -7.67 -9.55
N VAL A 108 17.92 -8.99 -9.60
CA VAL A 108 17.74 -9.80 -10.81
C VAL A 108 16.40 -10.53 -10.73
N VAL A 109 15.63 -10.52 -11.81
CA VAL A 109 14.35 -11.23 -11.92
C VAL A 109 14.44 -12.23 -13.07
N ILE A 110 14.37 -13.51 -12.73
CA ILE A 110 14.27 -14.63 -13.67
C ILE A 110 12.82 -15.10 -13.65
N PHE A 111 12.20 -15.27 -14.81
CA PHE A 111 10.82 -15.71 -14.91
C PHE A 111 10.70 -16.78 -15.99
N ALA A 112 10.02 -17.88 -15.66
CA ALA A 112 9.64 -18.96 -16.56
C ALA A 112 10.69 -19.30 -17.65
N ALA A 113 11.95 -19.51 -17.24
CA ALA A 113 13.06 -19.78 -18.16
C ALA A 113 12.71 -20.90 -19.15
N ASP A 114 13.04 -20.71 -20.42
CA ASP A 114 12.51 -21.54 -21.51
C ASP A 114 12.90 -23.00 -21.38
N ASN A 115 11.93 -23.89 -21.50
CA ASN A 115 12.18 -25.33 -21.46
C ASN A 115 12.78 -25.81 -22.80
N PRO A 116 14.03 -26.32 -22.82
CA PRO A 116 14.66 -26.82 -24.06
C PRO A 116 13.96 -28.04 -24.68
N ALA A 117 13.06 -28.70 -23.95
CA ALA A 117 12.21 -29.76 -24.49
C ALA A 117 11.02 -29.24 -25.31
N LEU A 118 10.65 -27.96 -25.15
CA LEU A 118 9.62 -27.26 -25.93
C LEU A 118 10.25 -26.34 -26.98
N ILE A 119 11.27 -25.59 -26.57
CA ILE A 119 11.88 -24.52 -27.34
C ILE A 119 13.31 -24.93 -27.68
N SER A 120 13.56 -25.34 -28.92
CA SER A 120 14.82 -26.03 -29.30
C SER A 120 16.09 -25.17 -29.17
N ASP A 121 15.95 -23.84 -29.22
CA ASP A 121 17.04 -22.86 -29.10
C ASP A 121 17.09 -22.19 -27.72
N ALA A 122 16.30 -22.69 -26.76
CA ALA A 122 16.29 -22.21 -25.39
C ALA A 122 17.69 -22.24 -24.79
N LYS A 123 18.12 -21.09 -24.28
CA LYS A 123 19.38 -20.96 -23.55
C LYS A 123 19.15 -21.30 -22.10
N VAL A 124 19.93 -22.25 -21.60
CA VAL A 124 19.84 -22.70 -20.23
C VAL A 124 20.88 -21.98 -19.37
N ILE A 125 20.49 -21.61 -18.15
CA ILE A 125 21.39 -21.01 -17.15
C ILE A 125 22.58 -21.95 -16.90
N SER A 126 23.79 -21.48 -17.17
CA SER A 126 24.99 -22.29 -17.03
C SER A 126 25.48 -22.38 -15.57
N ASP A 127 26.32 -23.37 -15.29
CA ASP A 127 26.95 -23.53 -13.97
C ASP A 127 27.76 -22.29 -13.56
N GLN A 128 28.40 -21.63 -14.52
CA GLN A 128 29.16 -20.40 -14.26
C GLN A 128 28.24 -19.25 -13.87
N GLU A 129 27.08 -19.13 -14.51
CA GLU A 129 26.07 -18.13 -14.16
C GLU A 129 25.47 -18.38 -12.78
N ILE A 130 25.22 -19.64 -12.43
CA ILE A 130 24.77 -20.01 -11.07
C ILE A 130 25.77 -19.52 -10.02
N VAL A 131 27.08 -19.70 -10.25
CA VAL A 131 28.13 -19.18 -9.35
C VAL A 131 28.08 -17.64 -9.27
N VAL A 132 27.94 -16.96 -10.40
CA VAL A 132 27.83 -15.49 -10.46
C VAL A 132 26.61 -14.99 -9.69
N LEU A 133 25.42 -15.57 -9.91
CA LEU A 133 24.18 -15.22 -9.22
C LEU A 133 24.28 -15.49 -7.72
N THR A 134 24.88 -16.62 -7.33
CA THR A 134 25.13 -16.94 -5.92
C THR A 134 26.03 -15.90 -5.26
N ASN A 135 27.10 -15.47 -5.92
CA ASN A 135 28.00 -14.44 -5.41
C ASN A 135 27.36 -13.05 -5.40
N PHE A 136 26.51 -12.73 -6.39
CA PHE A 136 25.70 -11.53 -6.41
C PHE A 136 24.81 -11.43 -5.17
N VAL A 137 24.06 -12.50 -4.86
CA VAL A 137 23.20 -12.54 -3.67
C VAL A 137 24.04 -12.46 -2.38
N LYS A 138 25.12 -13.24 -2.25
CA LYS A 138 25.99 -13.18 -1.05
C LYS A 138 26.56 -11.79 -0.77
N ARG A 139 26.78 -10.97 -1.82
CA ARG A 139 27.26 -9.59 -1.71
C ARG A 139 26.17 -8.56 -1.40
N GLY A 140 24.90 -8.95 -1.35
CA GLY A 140 23.77 -8.07 -1.01
C GLY A 140 22.78 -7.83 -2.14
N GLY A 141 22.98 -8.44 -3.31
CA GLY A 141 22.00 -8.42 -4.40
C GLY A 141 20.75 -9.25 -4.07
N SER A 142 19.64 -8.93 -4.72
CA SER A 142 18.38 -9.69 -4.57
C SER A 142 18.07 -10.48 -5.82
N LEU A 143 17.73 -11.75 -5.68
CA LEU A 143 17.31 -12.62 -6.78
C LEU A 143 15.84 -12.97 -6.61
N MET A 144 15.03 -12.72 -7.62
CA MET A 144 13.67 -13.23 -7.71
C MET A 144 13.59 -14.25 -8.83
N VAL A 145 13.02 -15.42 -8.55
CA VAL A 145 12.76 -16.46 -9.55
C VAL A 145 11.25 -16.74 -9.55
N MET A 146 10.62 -16.58 -10.70
CA MET A 146 9.21 -16.88 -10.92
C MET A 146 9.09 -18.14 -11.79
N LEU A 147 8.34 -19.14 -11.31
CA LEU A 147 8.13 -20.42 -11.99
C LEU A 147 6.76 -20.45 -12.68
N ASN A 148 6.30 -21.63 -13.08
CA ASN A 148 4.93 -21.95 -13.48
C ASN A 148 4.58 -23.35 -12.94
N ALA A 149 3.36 -23.85 -13.18
CA ALA A 149 3.01 -25.23 -12.84
C ALA A 149 3.96 -26.27 -13.48
N VAL A 150 4.18 -27.38 -12.77
CA VAL A 150 5.00 -28.51 -13.23
C VAL A 150 4.19 -29.78 -13.12
N GLU A 151 3.17 -29.88 -13.98
CA GLU A 151 2.33 -31.06 -14.12
C GLU A 151 2.34 -31.57 -15.58
N LYS A 152 2.10 -32.87 -15.77
CA LYS A 152 2.11 -33.51 -17.09
C LYS A 152 1.14 -32.84 -18.08
N ASP A 153 -0.05 -32.47 -17.60
CA ASP A 153 -1.09 -31.85 -18.44
C ASP A 153 -0.84 -30.35 -18.69
N ARG A 154 0.17 -29.77 -18.02
CA ARG A 154 0.66 -28.40 -18.18
C ARG A 154 2.04 -28.34 -18.85
N PHE A 155 2.47 -29.42 -19.50
CA PHE A 155 3.81 -29.48 -20.09
C PHE A 155 4.11 -28.31 -21.02
N ASN A 156 3.13 -27.82 -21.80
CA ASN A 156 3.29 -26.69 -22.71
C ASN A 156 3.59 -25.34 -22.02
N GLU A 157 3.34 -25.22 -20.71
CA GLU A 157 3.60 -24.01 -19.92
C GLU A 157 4.80 -24.21 -18.95
N SER A 158 5.48 -25.35 -19.08
CA SER A 158 6.63 -25.70 -18.24
C SER A 158 7.86 -24.85 -18.55
N PHE A 159 8.79 -24.84 -17.59
CA PHE A 159 10.05 -24.11 -17.64
C PHE A 159 11.25 -25.07 -17.58
N GLU A 160 12.45 -24.54 -17.78
CA GLU A 160 13.70 -25.28 -17.64
C GLU A 160 13.87 -25.79 -16.19
N THR A 161 13.80 -27.10 -15.99
CA THR A 161 13.76 -27.66 -14.63
C THR A 161 15.10 -28.09 -14.07
N LYS A 162 16.15 -28.31 -14.87
CA LYS A 162 17.42 -28.89 -14.39
C LYS A 162 18.30 -27.84 -13.74
N GLN A 163 18.62 -26.77 -14.47
CA GLN A 163 19.53 -25.73 -13.99
C GLN A 163 18.85 -24.74 -13.04
N VAL A 164 17.57 -24.42 -13.27
CA VAL A 164 16.76 -23.66 -12.28
C VAL A 164 16.71 -24.40 -10.95
N LYS A 165 16.54 -25.73 -10.94
CA LYS A 165 16.58 -26.52 -9.69
C LYS A 165 17.96 -26.51 -9.04
N LYS A 166 19.03 -26.57 -9.83
CA LYS A 166 20.40 -26.49 -9.31
C LYS A 166 20.65 -25.13 -8.64
N LEU A 167 20.23 -24.03 -9.28
CA LEU A 167 20.30 -22.68 -8.72
C LEU A 167 19.53 -22.57 -7.40
N LEU A 168 18.24 -22.95 -7.39
CA LEU A 168 17.37 -22.79 -6.22
C LEU A 168 17.77 -23.68 -5.05
N ARG A 169 18.23 -24.92 -5.30
CA ARG A 169 18.78 -25.78 -4.25
C ARG A 169 20.02 -25.21 -3.59
N GLY A 170 20.82 -24.42 -4.33
CA GLY A 170 21.95 -23.68 -3.76
C GLY A 170 21.55 -22.69 -2.66
N PHE A 171 20.28 -22.33 -2.58
CA PHE A 171 19.69 -21.47 -1.54
C PHE A 171 18.70 -22.19 -0.62
N GLY A 172 18.63 -23.53 -0.70
CA GLY A 172 17.70 -24.33 0.08
C GLY A 172 16.23 -24.23 -0.36
N LEU A 173 15.98 -23.95 -1.64
CA LEU A 173 14.63 -23.85 -2.19
C LEU A 173 14.38 -24.88 -3.30
N THR A 174 13.14 -25.34 -3.41
CA THR A 174 12.65 -26.16 -4.54
C THR A 174 11.13 -25.99 -4.67
N TRP A 175 10.54 -26.62 -5.67
CA TRP A 175 9.09 -26.67 -5.89
C TRP A 175 8.53 -28.10 -5.82
N ASN A 176 7.21 -28.19 -5.78
CA ASN A 176 6.42 -29.40 -5.99
C ASN A 176 6.01 -29.53 -7.45
N ASN A 177 5.87 -30.77 -7.92
CA ASN A 177 5.35 -31.04 -9.26
C ASN A 177 3.81 -31.08 -9.19
N ASP A 178 3.21 -29.92 -8.96
CA ASP A 178 1.77 -29.73 -8.86
C ASP A 178 1.31 -28.50 -9.67
N ASP A 179 -0.01 -28.33 -9.76
CA ASP A 179 -0.68 -27.20 -10.39
C ASP A 179 -1.81 -26.74 -9.46
N THR A 180 -1.70 -25.50 -9.01
CA THR A 180 -2.66 -24.84 -8.12
C THR A 180 -3.92 -24.37 -8.84
N HIS A 181 -3.99 -24.47 -10.17
CA HIS A 181 -5.00 -23.90 -11.03
C HIS A 181 -5.08 -22.36 -10.95
N TYR A 182 -5.91 -21.75 -11.79
CA TYR A 182 -6.24 -20.33 -11.74
C TYR A 182 -7.11 -20.02 -10.51
N SER A 183 -6.47 -19.79 -9.37
CA SER A 183 -7.13 -19.81 -8.07
C SER A 183 -7.11 -18.45 -7.37
N ASP A 184 -8.26 -18.05 -6.84
CA ASP A 184 -8.40 -16.83 -6.06
C ASP A 184 -8.13 -17.13 -4.57
N ASN A 185 -7.04 -16.55 -4.06
CA ASN A 185 -6.55 -16.74 -2.70
C ASN A 185 -6.98 -15.55 -1.83
N VAL A 186 -7.81 -15.82 -0.82
CA VAL A 186 -8.25 -14.81 0.13
C VAL A 186 -7.10 -14.48 1.07
N ILE A 187 -6.72 -13.21 1.13
CA ILE A 187 -5.69 -12.73 2.03
C ILE A 187 -6.38 -12.24 3.31
N PRO A 188 -6.14 -12.88 4.47
CA PRO A 188 -6.85 -12.54 5.69
C PRO A 188 -6.49 -11.14 6.19
N SER A 189 -7.42 -10.50 6.90
CA SER A 189 -7.17 -9.28 7.66
C SER A 189 -6.00 -9.49 8.63
N GLY A 190 -5.02 -8.58 8.61
CA GLY A 190 -3.81 -8.69 9.42
C GLY A 190 -2.75 -9.65 8.89
N HIS A 191 -2.80 -10.06 7.61
CA HIS A 191 -1.77 -10.87 6.99
C HIS A 191 -0.37 -10.26 7.15
N SER A 192 0.64 -11.10 7.43
CA SER A 192 1.96 -10.66 7.91
C SER A 192 2.80 -9.87 6.90
N TYR A 193 2.63 -10.16 5.60
CA TYR A 193 3.52 -9.63 4.56
C TYR A 193 2.79 -8.78 3.51
N PHE A 194 1.47 -8.89 3.48
CA PHE A 194 0.65 -8.22 2.48
C PHE A 194 -0.50 -7.51 3.18
N TYR A 195 -0.70 -6.24 2.85
CA TYR A 195 -1.72 -5.38 3.45
C TYR A 195 -2.60 -4.75 2.38
N ASP A 196 -3.83 -4.40 2.74
CA ASP A 196 -4.83 -3.81 1.84
C ASP A 196 -5.13 -4.63 0.57
N VAL A 197 -4.83 -5.94 0.59
CA VAL A 197 -5.19 -6.89 -0.46
C VAL A 197 -6.24 -7.84 0.12
N PRO A 198 -7.47 -7.87 -0.41
CA PRO A 198 -8.46 -8.84 0.03
C PRO A 198 -8.32 -10.20 -0.68
N VAL A 199 -7.96 -10.18 -1.97
CA VAL A 199 -7.87 -11.35 -2.83
C VAL A 199 -6.68 -11.22 -3.76
N PHE A 200 -5.93 -12.32 -3.91
CA PHE A 200 -4.84 -12.46 -4.86
C PHE A 200 -5.13 -13.61 -5.82
N HIS A 201 -5.09 -13.34 -7.12
CA HIS A 201 -5.25 -14.38 -8.14
C HIS A 201 -3.91 -15.05 -8.45
N TYR A 202 -3.80 -16.36 -8.21
CA TYR A 202 -2.62 -17.16 -8.52
C TYR A 202 -2.84 -17.92 -9.83
N GLY A 203 -2.02 -17.62 -10.84
CA GLY A 203 -2.25 -17.92 -12.25
C GLY A 203 -1.85 -19.32 -12.73
N ALA A 204 -2.21 -20.37 -11.97
CA ALA A 204 -1.86 -21.77 -12.24
C ALA A 204 -0.35 -22.07 -12.10
N GLY A 205 0.21 -21.73 -10.93
CA GLY A 205 1.58 -22.08 -10.55
C GLY A 205 1.70 -23.38 -9.79
N CYS A 206 2.89 -23.63 -9.26
CA CYS A 206 3.17 -24.72 -8.33
C CYS A 206 3.30 -24.23 -6.88
N THR A 207 3.25 -25.16 -5.92
CA THR A 207 3.65 -24.90 -4.53
C THR A 207 5.15 -25.13 -4.31
N LEU A 208 5.68 -24.52 -3.26
CA LEU A 208 7.10 -24.41 -2.97
C LEU A 208 7.49 -25.21 -1.72
N LYS A 209 8.77 -25.57 -1.65
CA LYS A 209 9.38 -26.31 -0.55
C LYS A 209 10.63 -25.59 -0.07
N VAL A 210 10.66 -25.38 1.25
CA VAL A 210 11.85 -24.94 1.98
C VAL A 210 12.65 -26.18 2.38
N LEU A 211 13.92 -26.24 1.98
CA LEU A 211 14.84 -27.32 2.33
C LEU A 211 15.56 -27.00 3.65
N PRO A 212 16.05 -28.01 4.39
CA PRO A 212 16.70 -27.80 5.69
C PRO A 212 17.90 -26.84 5.68
N GLU A 213 18.60 -26.73 4.56
CA GLU A 213 19.74 -25.85 4.35
C GLU A 213 19.38 -24.38 4.08
N ALA A 214 18.09 -24.04 3.98
CA ALA A 214 17.65 -22.67 3.73
C ALA A 214 17.97 -21.75 4.92
N GLU A 215 18.68 -20.64 4.63
CA GLU A 215 19.00 -19.64 5.64
C GLU A 215 17.83 -18.65 5.82
N ARG A 216 17.28 -18.57 7.04
CA ARG A 216 16.24 -17.61 7.45
C ARG A 216 15.05 -17.58 6.48
N ALA A 217 14.48 -18.76 6.23
CA ALA A 217 13.32 -18.90 5.36
C ALA A 217 12.05 -18.28 5.96
N GLU A 218 11.32 -17.56 5.12
CA GLU A 218 10.03 -16.94 5.42
C GLU A 218 9.06 -17.33 4.30
N ILE A 219 7.95 -17.97 4.67
CA ILE A 219 6.82 -18.16 3.76
C ILE A 219 6.07 -16.83 3.75
N LEU A 220 6.08 -16.13 2.61
CA LEU A 220 5.41 -14.84 2.46
C LEU A 220 3.93 -15.01 2.15
N LEU A 221 3.57 -16.07 1.42
CA LEU A 221 2.19 -16.38 1.08
C LEU A 221 2.02 -17.88 0.88
N ASP A 222 1.03 -18.45 1.57
CA ASP A 222 0.45 -19.75 1.22
C ASP A 222 -0.63 -19.57 0.15
N VAL A 223 -0.67 -20.50 -0.80
CA VAL A 223 -1.64 -20.55 -1.89
C VAL A 223 -2.40 -21.88 -1.84
N TYR A 224 -3.59 -21.90 -2.43
CA TYR A 224 -4.42 -23.09 -2.54
C TYR A 224 -5.21 -23.10 -3.86
N SER A 225 -5.57 -24.30 -4.30
CA SER A 225 -6.53 -24.50 -5.39
C SER A 225 -7.92 -24.09 -4.95
N ASP A 226 -8.60 -23.31 -5.78
CA ASP A 226 -10.00 -22.96 -5.55
C ASP A 226 -10.85 -24.23 -5.48
N SER A 227 -11.68 -24.33 -4.43
CA SER A 227 -12.58 -25.46 -4.18
C SER A 227 -13.57 -25.76 -5.31
N THR A 228 -13.76 -24.83 -6.25
CA THR A 228 -14.58 -25.03 -7.45
C THR A 228 -13.92 -25.96 -8.47
N TYR A 229 -12.60 -26.16 -8.40
CA TYR A 229 -11.88 -27.16 -9.18
C TYR A 229 -11.93 -28.52 -8.46
N GLN A 230 -12.56 -29.50 -9.09
CA GLN A 230 -12.78 -30.84 -8.50
C GLN A 230 -11.70 -31.85 -8.86
N ASP A 231 -10.85 -31.54 -9.84
CA ASP A 231 -9.83 -32.43 -10.39
C ASP A 231 -8.51 -32.41 -9.60
N ARG A 232 -8.34 -31.44 -8.69
CA ARG A 232 -7.15 -31.29 -7.85
C ARG A 232 -7.46 -30.53 -6.56
N SER A 233 -6.64 -30.75 -5.53
CA SER A 233 -6.74 -30.06 -4.24
C SER A 233 -5.33 -29.81 -3.72
N VAL A 234 -4.68 -28.75 -4.23
CA VAL A 234 -3.31 -28.38 -3.89
C VAL A 234 -3.32 -27.22 -2.89
N SER A 235 -2.45 -27.25 -1.89
CA SER A 235 -2.26 -26.16 -0.94
C SER A 235 -0.85 -26.18 -0.35
N GLY A 236 -0.24 -25.01 -0.16
CA GLY A 236 1.09 -24.86 0.42
C GLY A 236 1.73 -23.51 0.08
N ALA A 237 3.02 -23.35 0.37
CA ALA A 237 3.72 -22.10 0.12
C ALA A 237 3.73 -21.73 -1.38
N GLY A 238 3.26 -20.55 -1.76
CA GLY A 238 3.32 -20.04 -3.14
C GLY A 238 4.39 -18.97 -3.34
N ILE A 239 4.76 -18.26 -2.27
CA ILE A 239 5.83 -17.26 -2.27
C ILE A 239 6.72 -17.48 -1.04
N VAL A 240 8.00 -17.68 -1.26
CA VAL A 240 9.00 -17.92 -0.20
C VAL A 240 10.17 -16.97 -0.38
N MET A 241 10.67 -16.43 0.73
CA MET A 241 11.90 -15.65 0.77
C MET A 241 12.92 -16.30 1.69
N VAL A 242 14.19 -16.30 1.29
CA VAL A 242 15.35 -16.70 2.11
C VAL A 242 16.40 -15.60 2.10
N ARG A 243 17.29 -15.58 3.10
CA ARG A 243 18.33 -14.55 3.25
C ARG A 243 19.73 -15.16 3.36
N PRO A 244 20.28 -15.70 2.27
CA PRO A 244 21.62 -16.25 2.25
C PRO A 244 22.65 -15.12 2.29
N GLY A 245 23.40 -15.03 3.38
CA GLY A 245 24.35 -13.94 3.61
C GLY A 245 23.69 -12.56 3.73
N LYS A 246 24.07 -11.60 2.86
CA LYS A 246 23.59 -10.20 2.88
C LYS A 246 22.41 -9.93 1.93
N GLY A 247 22.20 -10.79 0.95
CA GLY A 247 21.16 -10.62 -0.06
C GLY A 247 19.88 -11.38 0.27
N LYS A 248 18.97 -11.41 -0.70
CA LYS A 248 17.67 -12.07 -0.59
C LYS A 248 17.43 -12.93 -1.83
N VAL A 249 16.78 -14.07 -1.64
CA VAL A 249 16.22 -14.86 -2.74
C VAL A 249 14.73 -15.02 -2.50
N ILE A 250 13.91 -14.59 -3.46
CA ILE A 250 12.47 -14.73 -3.46
C ILE A 250 12.08 -15.72 -4.56
N LEU A 251 11.42 -16.81 -4.18
CA LEU A 251 10.87 -17.78 -5.10
C LEU A 251 9.35 -17.61 -5.15
N VAL A 252 8.84 -17.45 -6.36
CA VAL A 252 7.42 -17.34 -6.67
C VAL A 252 7.07 -18.53 -7.53
N GLY A 253 6.07 -19.33 -7.15
CA GLY A 253 5.70 -20.52 -7.92
C GLY A 253 4.93 -20.24 -9.22
N ASP A 254 4.67 -18.97 -9.53
CA ASP A 254 3.91 -18.55 -10.70
C ASP A 254 4.38 -17.20 -11.29
N ALA A 255 4.61 -17.19 -12.60
CA ALA A 255 4.86 -16.00 -13.41
C ALA A 255 3.56 -15.48 -14.04
N GLY A 256 2.57 -16.34 -14.27
CA GLY A 256 1.28 -16.01 -14.90
C GLY A 256 0.46 -14.97 -14.11
N SER A 257 0.61 -14.93 -12.78
CA SER A 257 -0.07 -14.00 -11.87
C SER A 257 0.17 -12.53 -12.21
N TRP A 258 1.31 -12.22 -12.84
CA TRP A 258 1.76 -10.84 -13.09
C TRP A 258 1.50 -10.36 -14.51
N THR A 259 0.66 -11.09 -15.25
CA THR A 259 0.31 -10.76 -16.63
C THR A 259 -1.05 -10.07 -16.72
N GLY A 260 -1.87 -10.37 -17.74
CA GLY A 260 -3.27 -9.94 -17.83
C GLY A 260 -4.12 -10.31 -16.61
N ASN A 261 -3.68 -11.27 -15.78
CA ASN A 261 -4.28 -11.54 -14.47
C ASN A 261 -4.26 -10.33 -13.51
N ILE A 262 -3.37 -9.36 -13.72
CA ILE A 262 -3.37 -8.07 -13.02
C ILE A 262 -4.67 -7.28 -13.27
N SER A 263 -5.31 -7.49 -14.42
CA SER A 263 -6.53 -6.75 -14.81
C SER A 263 -7.83 -7.37 -14.27
N ARG A 264 -7.77 -8.36 -13.37
CA ARG A 264 -8.96 -8.96 -12.77
C ARG A 264 -9.63 -7.96 -11.80
N PRO A 265 -10.91 -7.60 -11.99
CA PRO A 265 -11.52 -6.52 -11.20
C PRO A 265 -11.86 -6.90 -9.75
N TRP A 266 -11.75 -8.18 -9.37
CA TRP A 266 -12.02 -8.69 -8.02
C TRP A 266 -10.77 -9.16 -7.26
N ALA A 267 -9.57 -9.05 -7.86
CA ALA A 267 -8.29 -9.40 -7.23
C ALA A 267 -7.31 -8.23 -7.35
N ASP A 268 -6.42 -8.05 -6.37
CA ASP A 268 -5.47 -6.93 -6.33
C ASP A 268 -4.01 -7.41 -6.51
N ASN A 269 -3.78 -8.10 -7.63
CA ASN A 269 -2.46 -8.60 -8.01
C ASN A 269 -1.42 -7.47 -8.16
N GLY A 270 -1.85 -6.29 -8.61
CA GLY A 270 -0.97 -5.12 -8.76
C GLY A 270 -0.42 -4.63 -7.41
N ARG A 271 -1.24 -4.63 -6.36
CA ARG A 271 -0.78 -4.29 -5.00
C ARG A 271 0.15 -5.36 -4.43
N ILE A 272 -0.16 -6.66 -4.60
CA ILE A 272 0.75 -7.75 -4.20
C ILE A 272 2.09 -7.60 -4.92
N LEU A 273 2.10 -7.37 -6.24
CA LEU A 273 3.31 -7.19 -7.04
C LEU A 273 4.17 -6.05 -6.47
N THR A 274 3.57 -4.88 -6.23
CA THR A 274 4.26 -3.71 -5.68
C THR A 274 4.87 -4.00 -4.32
N GLN A 275 4.11 -4.65 -3.42
CA GLN A 275 4.60 -5.02 -2.08
C GLN A 275 5.68 -6.10 -2.16
N LEU A 276 5.55 -7.08 -3.05
CA LEU A 276 6.50 -8.17 -3.26
C LEU A 276 7.87 -7.63 -3.72
N PHE A 277 7.89 -6.74 -4.70
CA PHE A 277 9.14 -6.15 -5.20
C PHE A 277 9.83 -5.27 -4.16
N ARG A 278 9.12 -4.69 -3.17
CA ARG A 278 9.74 -3.96 -2.06
C ARG A 278 10.57 -4.86 -1.15
N TYR A 279 10.24 -6.14 -1.05
CA TYR A 279 11.09 -7.09 -0.33
C TYR A 279 12.46 -7.29 -0.99
N MET A 280 12.62 -7.00 -2.29
CA MET A 280 13.93 -7.08 -2.96
C MET A 280 14.89 -5.96 -2.55
N LYS A 281 14.43 -4.87 -1.91
CA LYS A 281 15.33 -3.80 -1.43
C LYS A 281 16.34 -4.38 -0.41
N PRO A 282 17.60 -3.91 -0.37
CA PRO A 282 18.58 -4.42 0.58
C PRO A 282 18.10 -4.14 2.01
N ASP A 283 18.42 -5.02 2.96
CA ASP A 283 18.14 -4.77 4.37
C ASP A 283 18.90 -3.51 4.85
N ARG A 284 18.17 -2.60 5.50
CA ARG A 284 18.70 -1.35 6.06
C ARG A 284 18.50 -1.24 7.57
N GLY A 285 18.19 -2.35 8.25
CA GLY A 285 17.89 -2.36 9.68
C GLY A 285 16.62 -1.59 10.00
N VAL A 286 15.66 -1.55 9.07
CA VAL A 286 14.33 -1.02 9.35
C VAL A 286 13.50 -2.14 9.93
N HIS A 287 12.96 -1.91 11.12
CA HIS A 287 12.16 -2.89 11.84
C HIS A 287 10.82 -2.26 12.21
N PRO A 288 9.69 -2.88 11.84
CA PRO A 288 8.40 -2.58 12.43
C PRO A 288 8.43 -2.79 13.95
N ALA A 289 7.50 -2.16 14.67
CA ALA A 289 7.40 -2.31 16.10
C ALA A 289 7.16 -3.78 16.51
N ASP A 290 8.01 -4.31 17.39
CA ASP A 290 7.70 -5.54 18.12
C ASP A 290 7.06 -5.20 19.46
N TYR A 291 5.73 -5.12 19.45
CA TYR A 291 4.95 -4.79 20.63
C TYR A 291 5.05 -5.84 21.75
N SER A 292 5.57 -7.05 21.48
CA SER A 292 5.74 -8.07 22.53
C SER A 292 6.86 -7.74 23.53
N ILE A 293 7.78 -6.85 23.16
CA ILE A 293 8.87 -6.37 24.02
C ILE A 293 8.32 -5.38 25.06
N HIS A 294 7.20 -4.72 24.75
CA HIS A 294 6.60 -3.70 25.60
C HIS A 294 5.47 -4.31 26.44
N ARG A 295 5.59 -4.23 27.77
CA ARG A 295 4.52 -4.72 28.67
C ARG A 295 3.23 -3.90 28.56
N SER A 296 3.38 -2.59 28.33
CA SER A 296 2.31 -1.64 28.04
C SER A 296 2.89 -0.40 27.39
N LEU A 297 2.10 0.29 26.57
CA LEU A 297 2.43 1.63 26.07
C LEU A 297 1.38 2.61 26.56
N HIS A 298 1.82 3.78 27.00
CA HIS A 298 0.95 4.81 27.56
C HIS A 298 1.03 6.08 26.70
N TYR A 299 -0.09 6.56 26.17
CA TYR A 299 -0.13 7.76 25.34
C TYR A 299 -0.99 8.85 25.96
N ASP A 300 -0.51 10.08 25.90
CA ASP A 300 -1.32 11.28 26.06
C ASP A 300 -1.97 11.66 24.73
N VAL A 301 -3.26 11.96 24.78
CA VAL A 301 -4.03 12.42 23.63
C VAL A 301 -4.43 13.86 23.85
N SER A 302 -4.19 14.71 22.85
CA SER A 302 -4.76 16.05 22.76
C SER A 302 -5.50 16.21 21.44
N VAL A 303 -6.69 16.76 21.50
CA VAL A 303 -7.50 17.09 20.33
C VAL A 303 -7.84 18.56 20.39
N ALA A 304 -7.75 19.23 19.25
CA ALA A 304 -8.19 20.60 19.09
C ALA A 304 -8.93 20.75 17.76
N GLY A 305 -9.96 21.57 17.74
CA GLY A 305 -10.61 21.94 16.49
C GLY A 305 -11.17 23.34 16.51
N LEU A 306 -11.37 23.87 15.31
CA LEU A 306 -11.78 25.25 15.08
C LEU A 306 -12.78 25.28 13.95
N GLN A 307 -13.82 26.10 14.11
CA GLN A 307 -14.83 26.31 13.10
C GLN A 307 -14.96 27.80 12.77
N ALA A 308 -14.94 28.10 11.48
CA ALA A 308 -15.28 29.40 10.94
C ALA A 308 -16.58 29.25 10.15
N VAL A 309 -17.68 29.65 10.78
CA VAL A 309 -19.01 29.73 10.17
C VAL A 309 -19.44 31.20 10.24
N PRO A 310 -19.73 31.85 9.11
CA PRO A 310 -20.18 33.24 9.09
C PRO A 310 -21.46 33.41 9.90
N GLY A 311 -21.57 34.49 10.67
CA GLY A 311 -22.77 34.76 11.49
C GLY A 311 -24.06 34.96 10.66
N ALA A 312 -23.94 35.28 9.36
CA ALA A 312 -25.08 35.37 8.46
C ALA A 312 -25.62 33.97 8.04
N ASN A 313 -24.78 32.93 8.10
CA ASN A 313 -25.16 31.57 7.79
C ASN A 313 -26.04 31.01 8.92
N SER A 314 -27.15 30.34 8.62
CA SER A 314 -27.99 29.74 9.67
C SER A 314 -27.31 28.61 10.43
N LEU A 315 -26.26 28.00 9.86
CA LEU A 315 -25.44 27.00 10.54
C LEU A 315 -24.76 27.55 11.80
N SER A 316 -24.49 28.86 11.87
CA SER A 316 -23.92 29.49 13.07
C SER A 316 -24.87 29.50 14.27
N LYS A 317 -26.14 29.13 14.06
CA LYS A 317 -27.17 29.03 15.09
C LYS A 317 -27.33 27.60 15.63
N ILE A 318 -26.65 26.62 15.03
CA ILE A 318 -26.63 25.25 15.54
C ILE A 318 -25.93 25.27 16.89
N ASN A 319 -26.44 24.52 17.86
CA ASN A 319 -25.86 24.47 19.19
C ASN A 319 -24.50 23.76 19.19
N HIS A 320 -23.52 24.37 19.89
CA HIS A 320 -22.16 23.88 20.07
C HIS A 320 -21.90 23.64 21.56
N THR A 321 -22.25 22.46 22.07
CA THR A 321 -22.27 22.14 23.51
C THR A 321 -20.90 22.17 24.18
N GLU A 322 -19.84 21.74 23.49
CA GLU A 322 -18.46 21.65 24.03
C GLU A 322 -17.50 22.61 23.34
N TYR A 323 -17.96 23.83 23.04
CA TYR A 323 -17.15 24.86 22.41
C TYR A 323 -16.94 26.07 23.31
N LYS A 324 -15.77 26.68 23.19
CA LYS A 324 -15.50 28.05 23.62
C LYS A 324 -15.41 28.96 22.39
N LEU A 325 -15.46 30.27 22.60
CA LEU A 325 -15.34 31.25 21.52
C LEU A 325 -13.93 31.84 21.51
N PHE A 326 -13.25 31.66 20.38
CA PHE A 326 -12.00 32.35 20.09
C PHE A 326 -12.33 33.70 19.44
N MET A 327 -11.90 34.79 20.06
CA MET A 327 -12.13 36.16 19.57
C MET A 327 -10.80 36.82 19.16
N PRO A 328 -10.21 36.48 18.00
CA PRO A 328 -9.00 37.14 17.55
C PRO A 328 -9.24 38.61 17.18
N ARG A 329 -10.50 38.98 16.94
CA ARG A 329 -10.99 40.35 16.75
C ARG A 329 -12.35 40.50 17.43
N PRO A 330 -12.71 41.70 17.93
CA PRO A 330 -14.00 41.94 18.59
C PRO A 330 -15.23 41.58 17.74
N THR A 331 -15.11 41.58 16.41
CA THR A 331 -16.21 41.37 15.46
C THR A 331 -16.32 39.96 14.89
N THR A 332 -15.37 39.06 15.17
CA THR A 332 -15.36 37.69 14.64
C THR A 332 -15.20 36.70 15.78
N GLN A 333 -16.27 35.97 16.09
CA GLN A 333 -16.26 34.88 17.05
C GLN A 333 -16.09 33.57 16.28
N MET A 334 -15.06 32.79 16.60
CA MET A 334 -14.84 31.47 16.02
C MET A 334 -14.98 30.41 17.11
N PRO A 335 -15.96 29.50 17.01
CA PRO A 335 -16.04 28.36 17.92
C PRO A 335 -14.78 27.49 17.81
N TYR A 336 -14.16 27.17 18.94
CA TYR A 336 -13.13 26.14 19.04
C TYR A 336 -13.44 25.16 20.18
N PHE A 337 -12.88 23.96 20.09
CA PHE A 337 -12.97 22.94 21.13
C PHE A 337 -11.60 22.31 21.38
N GLU A 338 -11.42 21.79 22.59
CA GLU A 338 -10.25 21.03 22.99
C GLU A 338 -10.70 19.78 23.77
N ALA A 339 -10.00 18.67 23.57
CA ALA A 339 -10.20 17.45 24.32
C ALA A 339 -8.87 16.83 24.72
N THR A 340 -8.85 16.11 25.84
CA THR A 340 -7.68 15.34 26.28
C THR A 340 -8.09 13.97 26.74
N ALA A 341 -7.23 12.97 26.56
CA ALA A 341 -7.40 11.63 27.11
C ALA A 341 -6.03 10.99 27.39
N ALA A 342 -6.03 9.88 28.12
CA ALA A 342 -4.88 8.99 28.23
C ALA A 342 -5.25 7.62 27.68
N LEU A 343 -4.30 6.94 27.03
CA LEU A 343 -4.49 5.62 26.46
C LEU A 343 -3.51 4.64 27.07
N ASP A 344 -4.03 3.52 27.54
CA ASP A 344 -3.23 2.38 28.00
C ASP A 344 -3.38 1.26 26.99
N ILE A 345 -2.28 0.93 26.30
CA ILE A 345 -2.26 -0.07 25.25
C ILE A 345 -1.67 -1.37 25.81
N SER A 346 -2.48 -2.41 25.78
CA SER A 346 -2.07 -3.79 26.02
C SER A 346 -2.00 -4.51 24.68
N VAL A 347 -0.92 -5.27 24.46
CA VAL A 347 -0.71 -5.99 23.20
C VAL A 347 -0.40 -7.45 23.47
N GLN A 348 -1.04 -8.34 22.71
CA GLN A 348 -0.80 -9.77 22.73
C GLN A 348 -0.40 -10.24 21.33
N LYS A 349 0.68 -11.00 21.23
CA LYS A 349 1.14 -11.56 19.96
C LYS A 349 0.28 -12.77 19.60
N ASP A 350 -0.32 -12.74 18.41
CA ASP A 350 -0.95 -13.88 17.77
C ASP A 350 0.12 -14.68 17.02
N THR A 351 0.49 -15.83 17.57
CA THR A 351 1.56 -16.67 17.03
C THR A 351 1.20 -17.34 15.70
N PHE A 352 -0.08 -17.50 15.38
CA PHE A 352 -0.51 -18.15 14.15
C PHE A 352 -0.39 -17.20 12.96
N SER A 353 -0.88 -15.97 13.11
CA SER A 353 -0.87 -14.97 12.05
C SER A 353 0.38 -14.08 12.05
N ASN A 354 1.25 -14.22 13.07
CA ASN A 354 2.34 -13.29 13.38
C ASN A 354 1.88 -11.82 13.44
N SER A 355 0.63 -11.61 13.80
CA SER A 355 0.04 -10.29 14.07
C SER A 355 -0.04 -10.03 15.57
N PHE A 356 -0.51 -8.84 15.94
CA PHE A 356 -0.72 -8.44 17.31
C PHE A 356 -2.18 -8.07 17.52
N LEU A 357 -2.80 -8.59 18.57
CA LEU A 357 -4.08 -8.12 19.07
C LEU A 357 -3.81 -7.04 20.11
N SER A 358 -4.37 -5.86 19.89
CA SER A 358 -4.17 -4.70 20.77
C SER A 358 -5.50 -4.29 21.38
N ASP A 359 -5.53 -4.18 22.71
CA ASP A 359 -6.62 -3.61 23.48
C ASP A 359 -6.15 -2.28 24.09
N ILE A 360 -6.88 -1.21 23.80
CA ILE A 360 -6.60 0.14 24.24
C ILE A 360 -7.71 0.55 25.20
N SER A 361 -7.34 0.87 26.43
CA SER A 361 -8.25 1.48 27.39
C SER A 361 -8.14 3.00 27.33
N VAL A 362 -9.26 3.69 27.17
CA VAL A 362 -9.31 5.17 27.15
C VAL A 362 -9.65 5.66 28.55
N HIS A 363 -8.77 6.48 29.11
CA HIS A 363 -8.88 7.00 30.46
C HIS A 363 -8.96 8.53 30.46
N SER A 364 -9.59 9.06 31.52
CA SER A 364 -9.57 10.48 31.85
C SER A 364 -9.92 11.39 30.67
N PHE A 365 -10.89 10.98 29.84
CA PHE A 365 -11.35 11.80 28.73
C PHE A 365 -12.02 13.09 29.27
N LYS A 366 -11.62 14.24 28.74
CA LYS A 366 -12.13 15.56 29.13
C LYS A 366 -12.36 16.43 27.92
N TRP A 367 -13.42 17.23 27.95
CA TRP A 367 -13.60 18.39 27.09
C TRP A 367 -13.11 19.61 27.84
N PHE A 368 -12.06 20.28 27.34
CA PHE A 368 -11.31 21.26 28.13
C PHE A 368 -10.99 20.72 29.54
N ASP A 369 -11.36 21.46 30.58
CA ASP A 369 -11.16 21.08 31.99
C ASP A 369 -12.31 20.26 32.56
N LYS A 370 -13.37 20.00 31.80
CA LYS A 370 -14.57 19.27 32.27
C LYS A 370 -14.35 17.77 32.11
N SER A 371 -14.29 17.06 33.23
CA SER A 371 -14.38 15.60 33.23
C SER A 371 -15.74 15.16 32.75
N ALA A 372 -15.74 14.31 31.73
CA ALA A 372 -16.92 13.57 31.35
C ALA A 372 -17.26 12.56 32.46
N GLU A 373 -18.43 12.67 33.08
CA GLU A 373 -19.00 11.57 33.86
C GLU A 373 -19.44 10.47 32.88
N ASN A 374 -18.61 9.44 32.70
CA ASN A 374 -19.04 8.24 32.00
C ASN A 374 -18.53 7.01 32.76
N ASN A 375 -19.48 6.22 33.26
CA ASN A 375 -19.21 4.99 34.01
C ASN A 375 -19.05 3.77 33.09
N GLU A 376 -19.21 3.92 31.77
CA GLU A 376 -19.02 2.85 30.81
C GLU A 376 -17.54 2.62 30.51
N ASP A 377 -17.14 1.35 30.40
CA ASP A 377 -15.82 0.97 29.88
C ASP A 377 -15.57 1.60 28.51
N GLN A 378 -14.48 2.36 28.38
CA GLN A 378 -14.03 2.92 27.11
C GLN A 378 -12.87 2.07 26.56
N LYS A 379 -13.14 1.26 25.53
CA LYS A 379 -12.16 0.32 24.96
C LYS A 379 -12.14 0.35 23.44
N ILE A 380 -10.95 0.24 22.86
CA ILE A 380 -10.72 0.04 21.42
C ILE A 380 -9.91 -1.24 21.27
N SER A 381 -10.38 -2.20 20.48
CA SER A 381 -9.65 -3.41 20.13
C SER A 381 -9.29 -3.38 18.65
N MET A 382 -8.07 -3.74 18.28
CA MET A 382 -7.60 -3.73 16.90
C MET A 382 -6.54 -4.81 16.64
N ARG A 383 -6.36 -5.18 15.37
CA ARG A 383 -5.29 -6.06 14.93
C ARG A 383 -4.19 -5.24 14.26
N ILE A 384 -2.93 -5.50 14.59
CA ILE A 384 -1.76 -4.88 13.96
C ILE A 384 -0.95 -5.98 13.29
N ASN A 385 -0.76 -5.93 11.98
CA ASN A 385 0.06 -6.93 11.30
C ASN A 385 1.56 -6.71 11.58
N ARG A 386 2.41 -7.65 11.16
CA ARG A 386 3.86 -7.56 11.32
C ARG A 386 4.48 -6.27 10.75
N GLN A 387 3.90 -5.68 9.72
CA GLN A 387 4.39 -4.45 9.11
C GLN A 387 3.86 -3.18 9.79
N GLY A 388 2.93 -3.27 10.75
CA GLY A 388 2.30 -2.13 11.43
C GLY A 388 0.97 -1.67 10.81
N LYS A 389 0.40 -2.44 9.86
CA LYS A 389 -0.94 -2.16 9.34
C LYS A 389 -2.00 -2.49 10.38
N ILE A 390 -2.92 -1.56 10.62
CA ILE A 390 -4.07 -1.75 11.50
C ILE A 390 -5.29 -2.25 10.72
N SER A 391 -6.00 -3.23 11.29
CA SER A 391 -7.27 -3.75 10.80
C SER A 391 -8.20 -4.15 11.97
N ASP A 392 -9.45 -4.53 11.66
CA ASP A 392 -10.45 -5.04 12.60
C ASP A 392 -10.69 -4.14 13.84
N VAL A 393 -10.77 -2.82 13.63
CA VAL A 393 -10.98 -1.85 14.72
C VAL A 393 -12.41 -1.97 15.26
N ASN A 394 -12.53 -2.35 16.53
CA ASN A 394 -13.77 -2.48 17.28
C ASN A 394 -13.75 -1.58 18.51
N THR A 395 -14.90 -1.06 18.92
CA THR A 395 -14.98 -0.04 19.97
C THR A 395 -16.14 -0.29 20.93
N LYS A 396 -15.92 -0.05 22.23
CA LYS A 396 -16.93 -0.04 23.29
C LYS A 396 -16.87 1.28 24.04
N GLY A 397 -18.02 1.95 24.17
CA GLY A 397 -18.14 3.26 24.82
C GLY A 397 -18.00 4.44 23.83
N ALA A 398 -18.68 5.54 24.14
CA ALA A 398 -18.80 6.69 23.25
C ALA A 398 -17.46 7.41 22.96
N TYR A 399 -16.56 7.54 23.95
CA TYR A 399 -15.28 8.22 23.76
C TYR A 399 -14.28 7.37 23.00
N ALA A 400 -14.32 6.04 23.21
CA ALA A 400 -13.56 5.10 22.40
C ALA A 400 -14.01 5.16 20.92
N GLN A 401 -15.32 5.13 20.66
CA GLN A 401 -15.89 5.30 19.32
C GLN A 401 -15.47 6.63 18.68
N TRP A 402 -15.49 7.71 19.46
CA TRP A 402 -15.14 9.03 18.97
C TRP A 402 -13.65 9.17 18.64
N LEU A 403 -12.73 8.52 19.38
CA LEU A 403 -11.28 8.55 19.12
C LEU A 403 -10.81 7.56 18.06
N ALA A 404 -11.53 6.44 17.88
CA ALA A 404 -11.12 5.33 17.02
C ALA A 404 -10.67 5.69 15.60
N PRO A 405 -11.25 6.68 14.89
CA PRO A 405 -10.82 7.01 13.52
C PRO A 405 -9.36 7.43 13.40
N ASP A 406 -8.77 7.93 14.50
CA ASP A 406 -7.41 8.47 14.53
C ASP A 406 -6.40 7.48 15.11
N ILE A 407 -6.86 6.35 15.68
CA ILE A 407 -6.02 5.42 16.44
C ILE A 407 -4.96 4.71 15.59
N ALA A 408 -5.21 4.65 14.27
CA ALA A 408 -4.28 4.07 13.31
C ALA A 408 -2.89 4.73 13.33
N ILE A 409 -2.80 5.99 13.77
CA ILE A 409 -1.53 6.72 13.88
C ILE A 409 -0.57 6.14 14.93
N LEU A 410 -1.04 5.27 15.84
CA LEU A 410 -0.23 4.66 16.89
C LEU A 410 0.65 3.50 16.38
N SER A 411 0.44 3.05 15.15
CA SER A 411 1.29 2.06 14.49
C SER A 411 1.83 2.60 13.18
N ALA A 412 3.12 2.41 12.95
CA ALA A 412 3.80 2.83 11.74
C ALA A 412 3.82 1.67 10.74
N LEU A 413 3.17 1.85 9.59
CA LEU A 413 3.25 0.89 8.50
C LEU A 413 4.62 0.98 7.82
N LEU A 414 5.50 0.02 8.07
CA LEU A 414 6.82 -0.11 7.47
C LEU A 414 6.83 -1.38 6.58
N PRO A 415 6.57 -1.25 5.26
CA PRO A 415 6.33 -2.41 4.40
C PRO A 415 7.51 -3.37 4.24
N THR A 416 8.74 -2.92 4.44
CA THR A 416 9.95 -3.74 4.27
C THR A 416 11.09 -3.26 5.16
N ASP A 417 12.08 -4.12 5.37
CA ASP A 417 13.31 -3.85 6.12
C ASP A 417 14.31 -2.96 5.36
N GLY A 418 14.05 -2.71 4.07
CA GLY A 418 14.92 -1.96 3.16
C GLY A 418 14.52 -0.51 2.87
N LEU A 419 13.66 0.10 3.69
CA LEU A 419 13.21 1.49 3.49
C LEU A 419 14.33 2.51 3.70
N GLN A 420 14.26 3.62 2.96
CA GLN A 420 15.15 4.77 3.10
C GLN A 420 14.39 6.10 2.95
N PRO A 421 14.95 7.23 3.43
CA PRO A 421 14.40 8.55 3.15
C PRO A 421 14.16 8.76 1.65
N GLY A 422 13.00 9.31 1.29
CA GLY A 422 12.52 9.46 -0.07
C GLY A 422 11.61 8.32 -0.56
N ASP A 423 11.62 7.15 0.09
CA ASP A 423 10.73 6.04 -0.29
C ASP A 423 9.26 6.38 0.00
N ARG A 424 8.38 5.90 -0.88
CA ARG A 424 6.93 6.09 -0.81
C ARG A 424 6.18 4.77 -0.96
N TRP A 425 5.07 4.64 -0.26
CA TRP A 425 4.14 3.51 -0.41
C TRP A 425 2.71 3.94 -0.16
N GLN A 426 1.75 3.18 -0.69
CA GLN A 426 0.33 3.45 -0.58
C GLN A 426 -0.32 2.54 0.44
N SER A 427 -1.29 3.07 1.20
CA SER A 427 -2.13 2.27 2.08
C SER A 427 -3.54 2.85 2.20
N VAL A 428 -4.54 1.99 2.39
CA VAL A 428 -5.95 2.36 2.59
C VAL A 428 -6.18 2.72 4.05
N GLU A 429 -6.38 3.99 4.31
CA GLU A 429 -6.37 4.56 5.66
C GLU A 429 -7.69 5.27 5.99
N SER A 430 -8.02 5.31 7.28
CA SER A 430 -9.17 6.08 7.78
C SER A 430 -8.85 7.57 7.83
N ILE A 431 -9.75 8.40 7.29
CA ILE A 431 -9.72 9.85 7.43
C ILE A 431 -10.98 10.33 8.15
N ARG A 432 -10.80 10.96 9.32
CA ARG A 432 -11.85 11.68 10.05
C ARG A 432 -12.31 12.90 9.26
N ILE A 433 -13.62 13.02 9.05
CA ILE A 433 -14.26 14.20 8.47
C ILE A 433 -14.63 15.18 9.60
N PRO A 434 -14.10 16.41 9.61
CA PRO A 434 -14.51 17.43 10.58
C PRO A 434 -16.01 17.75 10.44
N ALA A 435 -16.75 17.64 11.54
CA ALA A 435 -18.18 17.92 11.61
C ALA A 435 -18.49 19.22 12.37
N LEU A 436 -19.61 19.85 12.04
CA LEU A 436 -20.10 21.11 12.63
C LEU A 436 -20.34 21.03 14.13
N ARG A 437 -20.72 19.87 14.64
CA ARG A 437 -20.76 19.62 16.08
C ARG A 437 -19.67 18.59 16.40
N ALA A 438 -18.62 19.03 17.10
CA ALA A 438 -17.45 18.18 17.35
C ALA A 438 -17.73 16.97 18.27
N THR A 439 -18.78 17.03 19.06
CA THR A 439 -19.14 15.98 20.02
C THR A 439 -19.85 14.79 19.35
N ASP A 440 -20.38 14.97 18.14
CA ASP A 440 -21.03 13.88 17.42
C ASP A 440 -19.98 12.88 16.96
N LEU A 441 -20.39 11.63 16.74
CA LEU A 441 -19.49 10.63 16.18
C LEU A 441 -19.06 11.09 14.79
N PRO A 442 -17.74 11.19 14.54
CA PRO A 442 -17.24 11.69 13.27
C PRO A 442 -17.57 10.72 12.14
N ALA A 443 -17.95 11.25 10.98
CA ALA A 443 -17.90 10.48 9.75
C ALA A 443 -16.45 10.14 9.38
N VAL A 444 -16.25 8.96 8.79
CA VAL A 444 -14.94 8.45 8.39
C VAL A 444 -15.00 8.03 6.93
N LYS A 445 -13.96 8.32 6.16
CA LYS A 445 -13.78 7.80 4.81
C LYS A 445 -12.50 6.98 4.74
N MET A 446 -12.57 5.79 4.16
CA MET A 446 -11.39 5.00 3.82
C MET A 446 -10.83 5.50 2.48
N LYS A 447 -9.56 5.86 2.46
CA LYS A 447 -8.87 6.38 1.27
C LYS A 447 -7.48 5.82 1.14
N GLU A 448 -7.07 5.54 -0.09
CA GLU A 448 -5.68 5.25 -0.38
C GLU A 448 -4.85 6.53 -0.24
N LEU A 449 -3.85 6.48 0.64
CA LEU A 449 -2.95 7.58 0.93
C LEU A 449 -1.52 7.17 0.62
N ASP A 450 -0.75 8.10 0.06
CA ASP A 450 0.70 7.98 -0.03
C ASP A 450 1.33 8.26 1.35
N ILE A 451 2.15 7.32 1.83
CA ILE A 451 3.01 7.44 3.00
C ILE A 451 4.44 7.66 2.49
N HIS A 452 5.09 8.71 2.99
CA HIS A 452 6.43 9.10 2.62
C HIS A 452 7.36 8.98 3.83
N TYR A 453 8.47 8.26 3.67
CA TYR A 453 9.57 8.34 4.61
C TYR A 453 10.37 9.61 4.31
N GLU A 454 10.03 10.70 5.00
CA GLU A 454 10.56 12.03 4.71
C GLU A 454 12.06 12.12 4.98
N LYS A 455 12.46 11.80 6.23
CA LYS A 455 13.84 11.90 6.69
C LYS A 455 14.03 11.27 8.07
N ASP A 456 15.29 11.17 8.44
CA ASP A 456 15.72 10.95 9.81
C ASP A 456 15.79 12.26 10.59
N ILE A 457 15.34 12.25 11.85
CA ILE A 457 15.32 13.42 12.72
C ILE A 457 15.56 13.02 14.17
N LEU A 458 16.08 13.94 14.99
CA LEU A 458 16.06 13.82 16.45
C LEU A 458 14.75 14.42 16.98
N TYR A 459 13.95 13.60 17.66
CA TYR A 459 12.74 14.03 18.35
C TYR A 459 12.93 13.77 19.85
N GLU A 460 12.98 14.83 20.65
CA GLU A 460 13.26 14.77 22.10
C GLU A 460 14.47 13.88 22.40
N ASP A 461 15.59 14.19 21.73
CA ASP A 461 16.88 13.48 21.78
C ASP A 461 16.86 12.00 21.32
N THR A 462 15.73 11.50 20.82
CA THR A 462 15.62 10.15 20.27
C THR A 462 15.70 10.16 18.74
N PRO A 463 16.60 9.36 18.13
CA PRO A 463 16.63 9.17 16.68
C PRO A 463 15.32 8.56 16.17
N CYS A 464 14.65 9.27 15.28
CA CYS A 464 13.36 8.89 14.71
C CYS A 464 13.38 8.90 13.18
N ARG A 465 12.52 8.07 12.59
CA ARG A 465 12.08 8.15 11.20
C ARG A 465 10.82 9.02 11.17
N LEU A 466 10.81 10.07 10.35
CA LEU A 466 9.62 10.89 10.14
C LEU A 466 8.83 10.33 8.96
N LEU A 467 7.64 9.80 9.23
CA LEU A 467 6.69 9.38 8.20
C LEU A 467 5.62 10.46 8.01
N VAL A 468 5.30 10.78 6.76
CA VAL A 468 4.33 11.82 6.41
C VAL A 468 3.35 11.34 5.36
N SER A 469 2.07 11.63 5.55
CA SER A 469 1.04 11.55 4.51
C SER A 469 0.28 12.87 4.47
N SER A 470 0.17 13.49 3.29
CA SER A 470 -0.56 14.75 3.16
C SER A 470 -1.17 14.88 1.78
N GLY A 471 -2.31 15.58 1.69
CA GLY A 471 -2.94 15.83 0.41
C GLY A 471 -4.18 16.70 0.52
N GLU A 472 -4.78 16.97 -0.63
CA GLU A 472 -6.07 17.61 -0.75
C GLU A 472 -6.93 16.92 -1.80
N ALA A 473 -8.25 16.95 -1.61
CA ALA A 473 -9.20 16.38 -2.56
C ALA A 473 -10.49 17.20 -2.57
N TRP A 474 -11.23 17.15 -3.69
CA TRP A 474 -12.60 17.64 -3.69
C TRP A 474 -13.48 16.71 -2.84
N LEU A 475 -14.45 17.27 -2.12
CA LEU A 475 -15.35 16.47 -1.28
C LEU A 475 -16.12 15.42 -2.11
N SER A 476 -16.52 15.79 -3.34
CA SER A 476 -17.17 14.89 -4.29
C SER A 476 -16.32 13.66 -4.65
N ASP A 477 -15.02 13.84 -4.88
CA ASP A 477 -14.11 12.77 -5.29
C ASP A 477 -13.96 11.74 -4.18
N TRP A 478 -14.17 12.17 -2.93
CA TRP A 478 -14.10 11.32 -1.76
C TRP A 478 -15.45 10.77 -1.31
N GLY A 479 -16.55 11.14 -1.98
CA GLY A 479 -17.91 10.78 -1.57
C GLY A 479 -18.29 11.39 -0.21
N ILE A 480 -17.73 12.56 0.11
CA ILE A 480 -18.10 13.32 1.30
C ILE A 480 -19.33 14.16 0.95
N THR A 481 -20.39 13.93 1.70
CA THR A 481 -21.69 14.57 1.57
C THR A 481 -21.90 15.57 2.69
N LEU A 482 -23.02 16.31 2.65
CA LEU A 482 -23.42 17.15 3.79
C LEU A 482 -23.76 16.35 5.04
N GLU A 483 -24.25 15.12 4.88
CA GLU A 483 -24.64 14.28 6.01
C GLU A 483 -23.42 13.86 6.84
N ASP A 484 -22.24 13.83 6.22
CA ASP A 484 -20.96 13.57 6.90
C ASP A 484 -20.47 14.77 7.76
N ILE A 485 -21.06 15.96 7.58
CA ILE A 485 -20.59 17.23 8.16
C ILE A 485 -21.61 17.82 9.15
N LEU A 486 -22.90 17.67 8.85
CA LEU A 486 -23.98 18.22 9.64
C LEU A 486 -24.25 17.37 10.89
N PRO A 487 -24.75 17.97 11.98
CA PRO A 487 -25.20 17.22 13.14
C PRO A 487 -26.33 16.25 12.79
N GLU A 488 -26.41 15.14 13.53
CA GLU A 488 -27.38 14.06 13.29
C GLU A 488 -28.84 14.56 13.26
N GLU A 489 -29.19 15.53 14.11
CA GLU A 489 -30.52 16.16 14.17
C GLU A 489 -30.93 16.83 12.85
N GLU A 490 -29.98 17.45 12.14
CA GLU A 490 -30.24 18.10 10.85
C GLU A 490 -30.28 17.08 9.70
N VAL A 491 -29.53 15.98 9.82
CA VAL A 491 -29.55 14.87 8.86
C VAL A 491 -30.87 14.10 8.95
N LYS A 492 -31.32 13.77 10.17
CA LYS A 492 -32.54 12.99 10.43
C LYS A 492 -33.84 13.79 10.34
N ARG A 493 -33.77 15.05 9.97
CA ARG A 493 -34.94 15.93 9.86
C ARG A 493 -35.93 15.42 8.82
N VAL A 494 -37.21 15.34 9.19
CA VAL A 494 -38.30 14.99 8.27
C VAL A 494 -38.34 16.03 7.13
N GLY A 495 -38.31 15.57 5.87
CA GLY A 495 -38.29 16.44 4.69
C GLY A 495 -36.92 16.72 4.07
N LYS A 496 -35.86 16.01 4.51
CA LYS A 496 -34.44 16.17 4.11
C LYS A 496 -33.80 17.44 4.69
N SER A 497 -32.47 17.47 4.66
CA SER A 497 -31.68 18.62 5.15
C SER A 497 -32.07 19.92 4.45
N ASN A 498 -32.22 21.00 5.23
CA ASN A 498 -32.41 22.36 4.74
C ASN A 498 -31.16 22.93 4.05
N TYR A 499 -30.07 22.16 4.03
CA TYR A 499 -28.79 22.60 3.50
C TYR A 499 -28.44 21.85 2.21
N ARG A 500 -27.66 22.52 1.36
CA ARG A 500 -26.96 21.91 0.21
C ARG A 500 -25.59 22.53 0.05
N PHE A 501 -24.66 21.78 -0.53
CA PHE A 501 -23.47 22.42 -1.09
C PHE A 501 -23.90 23.39 -2.20
N LEU A 502 -23.25 24.55 -2.25
CA LEU A 502 -23.51 25.57 -3.27
C LEU A 502 -23.06 25.10 -4.67
N HIS A 503 -22.09 24.18 -4.72
CA HIS A 503 -21.54 23.59 -5.94
C HIS A 503 -21.43 22.06 -5.79
N GLU A 504 -21.55 21.31 -6.89
CA GLU A 504 -21.53 19.83 -6.90
C GLU A 504 -20.26 19.22 -6.28
N ARG A 505 -19.11 19.91 -6.43
CA ARG A 505 -17.83 19.49 -5.85
C ARG A 505 -17.77 19.57 -4.32
N GLY A 506 -18.73 20.24 -3.69
CA GLY A 506 -18.84 20.41 -2.24
C GLY A 506 -17.80 21.32 -1.59
N GLY A 507 -16.57 21.39 -2.10
CA GLY A 507 -15.45 22.09 -1.47
C GLY A 507 -14.22 21.19 -1.46
N LYS A 508 -13.25 21.49 -0.61
CA LYS A 508 -12.05 20.66 -0.45
C LYS A 508 -11.87 20.17 0.97
N ILE A 509 -11.33 18.96 1.08
CA ILE A 509 -10.70 18.45 2.29
C ILE A 509 -9.18 18.52 2.11
N LEU A 510 -8.48 18.95 3.16
CA LEU A 510 -7.03 18.88 3.30
C LEU A 510 -6.72 17.97 4.48
N PHE A 511 -5.69 17.16 4.36
CA PHE A 511 -5.22 16.32 5.47
C PHE A 511 -3.69 16.31 5.55
N LYS A 512 -3.19 16.09 6.76
CA LYS A 512 -1.78 15.83 7.05
C LYS A 512 -1.67 14.86 8.21
N ARG A 513 -0.80 13.87 8.08
CA ARG A 513 -0.44 12.88 9.10
C ARG A 513 1.07 12.87 9.24
N GLU A 514 1.54 12.88 10.47
CA GLU A 514 2.97 12.81 10.80
C GLU A 514 3.18 11.79 11.91
N GLN A 515 4.16 10.91 11.74
CA GLN A 515 4.59 9.95 12.77
C GLN A 515 6.08 10.08 13.00
N TRP A 516 6.48 10.23 14.26
CA TRP A 516 7.87 10.15 14.69
C TRP A 516 8.10 8.74 15.22
N VAL A 517 8.74 7.90 14.41
CA VAL A 517 8.91 6.47 14.68
C VAL A 517 10.31 6.24 15.21
N ASP A 518 10.44 5.71 16.41
CA ASP A 518 11.74 5.33 17.00
C ASP A 518 12.52 4.42 16.04
N LYS A 519 13.78 4.77 15.79
CA LYS A 519 14.63 4.01 14.87
C LYS A 519 14.92 2.60 15.35
N GLU A 520 15.10 2.42 16.65
CA GLU A 520 15.51 1.17 17.28
C GLU A 520 14.31 0.25 17.50
N THR A 521 13.23 0.79 18.08
CA THR A 521 12.09 -0.03 18.49
C THR A 521 10.97 -0.09 17.46
N GLY A 522 10.91 0.85 16.50
CA GLY A 522 9.80 0.96 15.55
C GLY A 522 8.51 1.53 16.15
N VAL A 523 8.49 1.87 17.44
CA VAL A 523 7.33 2.44 18.14
C VAL A 523 7.12 3.90 17.74
N VAL A 524 5.86 4.31 17.60
CA VAL A 524 5.50 5.72 17.34
C VAL A 524 5.64 6.52 18.63
N LEU A 525 6.59 7.45 18.69
CA LEU A 525 6.78 8.34 19.85
C LEU A 525 5.78 9.48 19.87
N GLU A 526 5.42 9.98 18.69
CA GLU A 526 4.34 10.94 18.51
C GLU A 526 3.65 10.72 17.17
N GLY A 527 2.32 10.81 17.16
CA GLY A 527 1.49 10.77 15.98
C GLY A 527 0.59 11.99 15.93
N ARG A 528 0.60 12.75 14.82
CA ARG A 528 -0.29 13.89 14.59
C ARG A 528 -1.15 13.65 13.38
N LEU A 529 -2.45 13.91 13.49
CA LEU A 529 -3.38 13.97 12.37
C LEU A 529 -4.03 15.34 12.34
N GLN A 530 -4.13 15.92 11.16
CA GLN A 530 -4.79 17.18 10.89
C GLN A 530 -5.72 16.99 9.71
N THR A 531 -6.97 17.40 9.86
CA THR A 531 -7.95 17.43 8.76
C THR A 531 -8.66 18.77 8.76
N ARG A 532 -8.91 19.30 7.55
CA ARG A 532 -9.62 20.56 7.37
C ARG A 532 -10.54 20.48 6.17
N ILE A 533 -11.78 20.93 6.33
CA ILE A 533 -12.72 21.13 5.24
C ILE A 533 -12.92 22.62 5.01
N ILE A 534 -12.93 23.04 3.75
CA ILE A 534 -13.39 24.35 3.29
C ILE A 534 -14.49 24.12 2.25
N THR A 535 -15.70 24.59 2.55
CA THR A 535 -16.91 24.29 1.77
C THR A 535 -17.83 25.52 1.73
N TRP A 536 -18.76 25.56 0.76
CA TRP A 536 -19.81 26.57 0.67
C TRP A 536 -21.15 25.88 0.87
N ILE A 537 -21.78 26.10 2.03
CA ILE A 537 -23.05 25.47 2.41
C ILE A 537 -24.16 26.51 2.39
N GLN A 538 -25.14 26.29 1.51
CA GLN A 538 -26.32 27.13 1.38
C GLN A 538 -27.46 26.60 2.25
N ASP A 539 -28.09 27.48 3.03
CA ASP A 539 -29.46 27.27 3.52
C ASP A 539 -30.46 27.45 2.38
N LYS A 540 -31.17 26.39 2.00
CA LYS A 540 -32.15 26.39 0.90
C LYS A 540 -33.32 27.35 1.14
N ARG A 541 -33.55 27.75 2.39
CA ARG A 541 -34.62 28.68 2.78
C ARG A 541 -34.24 30.15 2.54
N LYS A 542 -32.97 30.44 2.29
CA LYS A 542 -32.45 31.78 2.05
C LYS A 542 -32.03 31.93 0.57
N PRO A 543 -32.22 33.12 -0.02
CA PRO A 543 -31.65 33.39 -1.34
C PRO A 543 -30.13 33.36 -1.26
N VAL A 544 -29.48 33.05 -2.39
CA VAL A 544 -28.02 33.13 -2.52
C VAL A 544 -27.65 34.56 -2.90
N GLY A 545 -26.69 35.16 -2.20
CA GLY A 545 -26.12 36.45 -2.58
C GLY A 545 -25.72 36.52 -4.06
N ILE A 546 -25.95 37.66 -4.71
CA ILE A 546 -25.69 37.84 -6.14
C ILE A 546 -24.18 38.00 -6.39
N ARG A 547 -23.47 38.71 -5.50
CA ARG A 547 -22.02 38.95 -5.59
C ARG A 547 -21.26 37.84 -4.86
N ASN A 548 -20.04 37.55 -5.30
CA ASN A 548 -19.20 36.55 -4.64
C ASN A 548 -18.92 36.90 -3.18
N LEU A 549 -18.73 38.18 -2.86
CA LEU A 549 -18.57 38.64 -1.48
C LEU A 549 -19.76 38.25 -0.59
N ASP A 550 -20.97 38.41 -1.11
CA ASP A 550 -22.19 38.06 -0.37
C ASP A 550 -22.29 36.54 -0.20
N LYS A 551 -22.02 35.77 -1.27
CA LYS A 551 -21.97 34.31 -1.22
C LYS A 551 -20.98 33.80 -0.18
N ASP A 552 -19.77 34.34 -0.16
CA ASP A 552 -18.73 33.94 0.80
C ASP A 552 -19.18 34.27 2.22
N ASN A 553 -19.64 35.49 2.46
CA ASN A 553 -20.13 35.93 3.78
C ASN A 553 -21.36 35.15 4.27
N GLU A 554 -22.12 34.52 3.38
CA GLU A 554 -23.34 33.79 3.73
C GLU A 554 -23.15 32.27 3.79
N SER A 555 -22.15 31.72 3.09
CA SER A 555 -22.07 30.27 2.86
C SER A 555 -20.72 29.61 3.09
N ILE A 556 -19.60 30.35 3.13
CA ILE A 556 -18.29 29.71 3.35
C ILE A 556 -18.22 29.10 4.75
N VAL A 557 -17.80 27.85 4.87
CA VAL A 557 -17.62 27.14 6.13
C VAL A 557 -16.25 26.50 6.12
N SER A 558 -15.48 26.71 7.18
CA SER A 558 -14.22 26.03 7.41
C SER A 558 -14.25 25.29 8.74
N MET A 559 -13.93 24.00 8.74
CA MET A 559 -13.86 23.17 9.94
C MET A 559 -12.51 22.46 9.97
N ALA A 560 -11.80 22.57 11.07
CA ALA A 560 -10.50 21.93 11.26
C ALA A 560 -10.51 21.07 12.52
N ASN A 561 -9.83 19.92 12.46
CA ASN A 561 -9.56 19.03 13.57
C ASN A 561 -8.08 18.65 13.57
N MET A 562 -7.48 18.60 14.75
CA MET A 562 -6.13 18.11 14.97
C MET A 562 -6.13 17.18 16.18
N THR A 563 -5.61 15.97 15.99
CA THR A 563 -5.46 14.95 17.04
C THR A 563 -3.96 14.64 17.15
N THR A 564 -3.42 14.71 18.37
CA THR A 564 -2.02 14.37 18.67
C THR A 564 -1.99 13.30 19.73
N PHE A 565 -1.21 12.25 19.49
CA PHE A 565 -0.90 11.18 20.43
C PHE A 565 0.58 11.25 20.74
N LYS A 566 0.94 11.34 22.02
CA LYS A 566 2.33 11.41 22.46
C LYS A 566 2.61 10.32 23.48
N LEU A 567 3.63 9.50 23.22
CA LEU A 567 4.03 8.44 24.13
C LEU A 567 4.58 9.06 25.43
N ARG A 568 4.04 8.64 26.58
CA ARG A 568 4.58 8.96 27.90
C ARG A 568 5.84 8.14 28.14
N ARG A 569 6.93 8.82 28.47
CA ARG A 569 8.23 8.23 28.79
C ARG A 569 8.45 8.13 30.29
#